data_AF-A0A0A2IS99-F1
#
_entry.id   AF-A0A0A2IS99-F1
#
_cell.length_a   1.000
_cell.length_b   1.000
_cell.length_c   1.000
_cell.angle_alpha   90.00
_cell.angle_beta   90.00
_cell.angle_gamma   90.00
#
_symmetry.space_group_name_H-M   'P 1'
#
loop_
_entity.id
_entity.type
_entity.pdbx_description
1 polymer ?
#
loop_
_entity_poly.entity_id
_entity_poly.type
_entity_poly.pdbx_seq_one_letter_code
_entity_poly.pdbx_strand_id
1 'polypeptide(L)' 'MTIIFLRFLKNPAPVEDIALITETLQKINPNLAETDRTEDTITFTSPDNNVNLFDGIFEQWLHSEPPVITTFRMLADS' A
#
# COMPACT_ATOMS: atom_id res chain seq x y z
N MET A 1 12.07 -1.32 10.90
CA MET A 1 11.63 -1.10 9.51
C MET A 1 10.14 -1.38 9.43
N THR A 2 9.35 -0.62 8.66
CA THR A 2 7.95 -0.97 8.37
C THR A 2 7.84 -1.71 7.05
N ILE A 3 7.05 -2.78 7.02
CA ILE A 3 6.62 -3.51 5.83
C ILE A 3 5.14 -3.24 5.61
N ILE A 4 4.77 -2.86 4.40
CA ILE A 4 3.39 -2.59 3.99
C ILE A 4 3.04 -3.58 2.89
N PHE A 5 1.96 -4.33 3.07
CA PHE A 5 1.41 -5.22 2.07
C PHE A 5 0.00 -4.77 1.70
N LEU A 6 -0.28 -4.69 0.39
CA LEU A 6 -1.58 -4.34 -0.15
C LEU A 6 -2.06 -5.40 -1.15
N ARG A 7 -3.34 -5.75 -1.10
CA ARG A 7 -4.02 -6.59 -2.10
C ARG A 7 -5.11 -5.79 -2.80
N PHE A 8 -5.07 -5.75 -4.12
CA PHE A 8 -6.04 -5.06 -4.97
C PHE A 8 -7.36 -5.82 -5.07
N LEU A 9 -8.45 -5.12 -5.42
CA LEU A 9 -9.74 -5.76 -5.70
C LEU A 9 -9.73 -6.59 -6.99
N LYS A 10 -9.00 -6.12 -8.00
CA LYS A 10 -8.97 -6.73 -9.34
C LYS A 10 -7.70 -7.57 -9.48
N ASN A 11 -7.82 -8.69 -10.20
CA ASN A 11 -6.71 -9.53 -10.62
C ASN A 11 -6.80 -9.78 -12.15
N PRO A 12 -5.85 -9.26 -12.96
CA PRO A 12 -4.72 -8.43 -12.54
C PRO A 12 -5.18 -7.03 -12.09
N ALA A 13 -4.41 -6.43 -11.19
CA ALA A 13 -4.60 -5.06 -10.73
C ALA A 13 -4.38 -4.07 -11.88
N PRO A 14 -5.27 -3.09 -12.08
CA PRO A 14 -5.08 -2.06 -13.11
C PRO A 14 -3.78 -1.29 -12.87
N VAL A 15 -3.05 -1.02 -13.95
CA VAL A 15 -1.80 -0.24 -13.90
C VAL A 15 -2.03 1.14 -13.29
N GLU A 16 -3.18 1.75 -13.56
CA GLU A 16 -3.57 3.05 -13.02
C GLU A 16 -3.75 3.02 -11.48
N ASP A 17 -4.37 1.95 -10.95
CA ASP A 17 -4.56 1.78 -9.50
C ASP A 17 -3.20 1.58 -8.81
N ILE A 18 -2.31 0.79 -9.42
CA ILE A 18 -0.94 0.58 -8.90
C ILE A 18 -0.15 1.90 -8.90
N ALA A 19 -0.23 2.67 -9.99
CA ALA A 19 0.46 3.96 -10.09
C ALA A 19 -0.07 4.96 -9.06
N LEU A 20 -1.40 5.07 -8.93
CA LEU A 20 -2.05 5.94 -7.94
C LEU A 20 -1.60 5.61 -6.52
N ILE A 21 -1.62 4.34 -6.13
CA ILE A 21 -1.19 3.91 -4.81
C ILE A 21 0.29 4.23 -4.60
N THR A 22 1.14 3.82 -5.53
CA THR A 22 2.60 4.02 -5.40
C THR A 22 2.95 5.49 -5.24
N GLU A 23 2.38 6.36 -6.07
CA GLU A 23 2.59 7.81 -5.97
C GLU A 23 2.06 8.40 -4.67
N THR A 24 0.87 7.97 -4.23
CA THR A 24 0.27 8.45 -2.99
C THR A 24 1.13 8.09 -1.79
N LEU A 25 1.61 6.84 -1.72
CA LEU A 25 2.42 6.38 -0.60
C LEU A 25 3.81 7.01 -0.60
N GLN A 26 4.42 7.24 -1.77
CA GLN A 26 5.69 7.96 -1.87
C GLN A 26 5.56 9.44 -1.49
N LYS A 27 4.41 10.07 -1.71
CA LYS A 27 4.13 11.44 -1.23
C LYS A 27 4.04 11.50 0.30
N ILE A 28 3.48 10.46 0.94
CA ILE A 28 3.39 10.37 2.40
C ILE A 28 4.76 10.05 3.00
N ASN A 29 5.49 9.09 2.41
CA ASN A 29 6.82 8.69 2.84
C ASN A 29 7.76 8.52 1.63
N PRO A 30 8.61 9.51 1.32
CA PRO A 30 9.53 9.44 0.19
C PRO A 30 10.59 8.33 0.27
N ASN A 31 10.83 7.78 1.46
CA ASN A 31 11.78 6.68 1.67
C ASN A 31 11.14 5.30 1.48
N LEU A 32 9.87 5.24 1.08
CA LEU A 32 9.17 4.00 0.81
C LEU A 32 9.70 3.36 -0.48
N ALA A 33 10.16 2.12 -0.39
CA ALA A 33 10.65 1.35 -1.52
C ALA A 33 9.73 0.15 -1.78
N GLU A 34 9.32 -0.05 -3.03
CA GLU A 34 8.68 -1.29 -3.45
C GLU A 34 9.69 -2.44 -3.38
N THR A 35 9.25 -3.59 -2.87
CA THR A 35 10.11 -4.77 -2.66
C THR A 35 9.61 -6.02 -3.36
N ASP A 36 8.30 -6.15 -3.53
CA ASP A 36 7.70 -7.27 -4.23
C ASP A 36 6.38 -6.89 -4.88
N ARG A 37 6.05 -7.54 -6.00
CA ARG A 37 4.82 -7.30 -6.76
C ARG A 37 4.36 -8.58 -7.46
N THR A 38 3.06 -8.84 -7.37
CA THR A 38 2.38 -9.90 -8.12
C THR A 38 1.25 -9.31 -8.98
N GLU A 39 0.40 -10.14 -9.58
CA GLU A 39 -0.74 -9.68 -10.38
C GLU A 39 -1.77 -8.89 -9.57
N ASP A 40 -1.95 -9.20 -8.28
CA ASP A 40 -2.97 -8.57 -7.41
C ASP A 40 -2.42 -8.04 -6.07
N THR A 41 -1.10 -8.08 -5.86
CA THR A 41 -0.49 -7.59 -4.61
C THR A 41 0.74 -6.73 -4.85
N ILE A 42 1.01 -5.82 -3.91
CA ILE A 42 2.23 -5.03 -3.87
C ILE A 42 2.74 -4.90 -2.43
N THR A 43 4.05 -5.01 -2.26
CA THR A 43 4.72 -4.90 -0.96
C THR A 43 5.74 -3.77 -0.99
N PHE A 44 5.68 -2.92 0.02
CA PHE A 44 6.62 -1.84 0.24
C PHE A 44 7.36 -2.00 1.57
N THR A 45 8.54 -1.40 1.66
CA THR A 45 9.31 -1.26 2.90
C THR A 45 9.68 0.19 3.13
N SER A 46 9.71 0.60 4.40
CA SER A 46 10.18 1.91 4.84
C SER A 46 11.17 1.75 5.99
N PRO A 47 12.26 2.53 6.02
CA PRO A 47 13.12 2.59 7.21
C PRO A 47 12.40 3.19 8.43
N ASP A 48 11.30 3.92 8.23
CA ASP A 48 10.45 4.45 9.31
C ASP A 48 9.63 3.31 9.94
N ASN A 49 9.42 3.37 11.27
CA ASN A 49 8.62 2.44 12.06
C ASN A 49 7.20 2.93 12.35
N ASN A 50 6.84 4.13 11.88
CA ASN A 50 5.54 4.72 12.14
C ASN A 50 4.47 4.15 11.20
N VAL A 51 3.83 3.06 11.63
CA VAL A 51 2.73 2.40 10.91
C VAL A 51 1.48 3.28 10.78
N ASN A 52 1.28 4.21 11.72
CA ASN A 52 0.08 5.05 11.75
C ASN A 52 0.05 6.09 10.61
N LEU A 53 1.17 6.28 9.87
CA LEU A 53 1.26 7.22 8.75
C LEU A 53 0.28 6.89 7.61
N PHE A 54 -0.04 5.61 7.42
CA PHE A 54 -0.80 5.15 6.26
C PHE A 54 -2.20 4.63 6.59
N ASP A 55 -2.54 4.43 7.87
CA ASP A 55 -3.84 3.89 8.29
C ASP A 55 -5.01 4.65 7.62
N GLY A 56 -5.00 5.98 7.70
CA GLY A 56 -6.09 6.80 7.18
C GLY A 56 -6.32 6.64 5.68
N ILE A 57 -5.27 6.50 4.87
CA ILE A 57 -5.41 6.34 3.42
C ILE A 57 -5.81 4.90 3.05
N PHE A 58 -5.31 3.90 3.79
CA PHE A 58 -5.67 2.51 3.56
C PHE A 58 -7.13 2.23 3.91
N GLU A 59 -7.63 2.79 5.01
CA GLU A 59 -9.04 2.72 5.37
C GLU A 59 -9.93 3.37 4.29
N GLN A 60 -9.51 4.52 3.74
CA GLN A 60 -10.24 5.17 2.63
C GLN A 60 -10.29 4.29 1.37
N TRP A 61 -9.19 3.64 1.00
CA TRP A 61 -9.14 2.75 -0.16
C TRP A 61 -9.87 1.43 0.04
N LEU A 62 -9.92 0.92 1.27
CA LEU A 62 -10.65 -0.29 1.63
C LEU A 62 -12.16 -0.07 1.58
N HIS A 63 -12.60 1.14 1.94
CA HIS A 63 -14.02 1.50 2.05
C HIS A 63 -14.53 2.40 0.91
N SER A 64 -13.77 2.59 -0.17
CA SER A 64 -14.25 3.30 -1.36
C SER A 64 -15.26 2.48 -2.17
N GLU A 65 -16.01 3.11 -3.06
CA GLU A 65 -16.94 2.44 -3.99
C GLU A 65 -16.57 2.72 -5.45
N PRO A 66 -16.02 1.73 -6.20
CA PRO A 66 -15.56 0.42 -5.73
C PRO A 66 -14.29 0.51 -4.86
N PRO A 67 -14.00 -0.50 -4.00
CA PRO A 67 -12.75 -0.56 -3.25
C PRO A 67 -11.53 -0.62 -4.18
N VAL A 68 -10.48 0.13 -3.87
CA VAL A 68 -9.19 0.04 -4.61
C VAL A 68 -8.43 -1.21 -4.15
N ILE A 69 -8.41 -1.43 -2.84
CA ILE A 69 -7.81 -2.59 -2.19
C ILE A 69 -8.88 -3.39 -1.42
N THR A 70 -8.62 -4.68 -1.22
CA THR A 70 -9.48 -5.55 -0.40
C THR A 70 -8.83 -5.92 0.93
N THR A 71 -7.52 -5.73 1.05
CA THR A 71 -6.77 -6.04 2.27
C THR A 71 -5.50 -5.21 2.31
N PHE A 72 -5.13 -4.75 3.51
CA PHE A 72 -3.80 -4.25 3.81
C PHE A 72 -3.24 -4.90 5.08
N ARG A 73 -1.91 -4.93 5.20
CA ARG A 73 -1.20 -5.27 6.43
C ARG A 73 0.00 -4.35 6.58
N MET A 74 0.25 -3.90 7.81
CA MET A 74 1.46 -3.16 8.18
C MET A 74 2.14 -3.87 9.34
N LEU A 75 3.46 -4.05 9.22
CA LEU A 75 4.29 -4.70 10.22
C LEU A 75 5.49 -3.78 10.50
N ALA A 76 5.68 -3.35 11.74
CA ALA A 76 6.90 -2.68 12.15
C ALA A 76 7.83 -3.69 12.85
N ASP A 77 9.05 -3.81 12.36
CA ASP A 77 10.14 -4.43 13.11
C ASP A 77 10.50 -3.52 14.29
N SER A 78 10.33 -4.09 15.50
CA SER A 78 10.61 -3.48 16.80
C SER A 78 12.09 -3.52 17.13
#